data_AF-A0A438IFQ3-F1
#
_entry.id   AF-A0A438IFQ3-F1
#
_cell.length_a   1.000
_cell.length_b   1.000
_cell.length_c   1.000
_cell.angle_alpha   90.00
_cell.angle_beta   90.00
_cell.angle_gamma   90.00
#
_symmetry.space_group_name_H-M   'P 1'
#
loop_
_entity.id
_entity.type
_entity.pdbx_description
1 polymer ?
#
loop_
_entity_poly.entity_id
_entity_poly.type
_entity_poly.pdbx_seq_one_letter_code
_entity_poly.pdbx_strand_id
1 'polypeptide(L)'
;MESGLSSLGSSLLVPCVQELVKEPLTAVPHRYVRPEQDSPVLSNATDSMPHVPIIDLHRLLSADFTHSELEKLHRACQEWGFFQTKQSVGLQLMGGQGYCDEQVGEKLRRADAIRANMDFLIPA
;
A
#
# COMPACT_ATOMS: atom_id res chain seq x y z
N MET A 1 -40.88 23.47 3.92
CA MET A 1 -39.79 22.94 4.75
C MET A 1 -39.91 21.43 4.74
N GLU A 2 -39.36 20.72 3.74
CA GLU A 2 -39.38 19.25 3.64
C GLU A 2 -38.09 18.85 2.90
N SER A 3 -37.12 18.33 3.67
CA SER A 3 -36.71 16.91 3.78
C SER A 3 -35.36 16.68 3.10
N GLY A 4 -34.32 17.15 3.79
CA GLY A 4 -32.93 16.76 3.54
C GLY A 4 -32.71 15.30 3.90
N LEU A 5 -33.02 14.41 2.97
CA LEU A 5 -32.62 13.01 3.01
C LEU A 5 -32.21 12.57 1.61
N SER A 6 -31.04 13.00 1.16
CA SER A 6 -30.37 12.37 0.03
C SER A 6 -28.88 12.27 0.33
N SER A 7 -28.38 11.04 0.26
CA SER A 7 -26.96 10.66 0.28
C SER A 7 -26.31 10.28 1.61
N LEU A 8 -27.03 9.59 2.51
CA LEU A 8 -26.37 8.71 3.51
C LEU A 8 -25.93 7.42 2.80
N GLY A 9 -24.90 7.51 1.96
CA GLY A 9 -24.39 6.34 1.22
C GLY A 9 -23.66 6.63 -0.10
N SER A 10 -23.39 7.88 -0.48
CA SER A 10 -22.53 8.11 -1.64
C SER A 10 -21.08 7.73 -1.33
N SER A 11 -20.53 6.84 -2.14
CA SER A 11 -19.09 6.62 -2.17
C SER A 11 -18.45 7.75 -3.00
N LEU A 12 -17.39 8.35 -2.48
CA LEU A 12 -16.59 9.29 -3.24
C LEU A 12 -15.84 8.50 -4.31
N LEU A 13 -16.10 8.78 -5.59
CA LEU A 13 -15.31 8.20 -6.68
C LEU A 13 -13.86 8.68 -6.55
N VAL A 14 -12.98 7.74 -6.20
CA VAL A 14 -11.54 7.95 -6.17
C VAL A 14 -10.99 7.49 -7.52
N PRO A 15 -10.41 8.40 -8.33
CA PRO A 15 -9.81 8.04 -9.60
C PRO A 15 -8.69 7.01 -9.39
N CYS A 16 -8.52 6.12 -10.38
CA CYS A 16 -7.39 5.22 -10.39
C CYS A 16 -6.09 6.04 -10.53
N VAL A 17 -5.22 5.96 -9.52
CA VAL A 17 -3.94 6.70 -9.52
C VAL A 17 -3.05 6.26 -10.68
N GLN A 18 -3.13 5.00 -11.12
CA GLN A 18 -2.39 4.52 -12.29
C GLN A 18 -2.83 5.18 -13.60
N GLU A 19 -4.12 5.52 -13.77
CA GLU A 19 -4.57 6.31 -14.93
C GLU A 19 -4.16 7.78 -14.82
N LEU A 20 -4.19 8.35 -13.61
CA LEU A 20 -3.83 9.76 -13.37
C LEU A 20 -2.40 10.08 -13.80
N VAL A 21 -1.48 9.13 -13.71
CA VAL A 21 -0.05 9.32 -14.04
C VAL A 21 0.29 9.03 -15.50
N LYS A 22 -0.68 8.55 -16.32
CA LYS A 22 -0.46 8.32 -17.76
C LYS A 22 -0.29 9.64 -18.53
N GLU A 23 -0.95 10.70 -18.06
CA GLU A 23 -0.74 12.05 -18.56
C GLU A 23 0.25 12.80 -17.65
N PRO A 24 1.09 13.68 -18.20
CA PRO A 24 2.02 14.47 -17.40
C PRO A 24 1.24 15.44 -16.50
N LEU A 25 1.23 15.17 -15.19
CA LEU A 25 0.61 16.03 -14.20
C LEU A 25 1.54 17.20 -13.83
N THR A 26 1.05 18.43 -13.95
CA THR A 26 1.78 19.63 -13.51
C THR A 26 1.82 19.74 -11.97
N ALA A 27 0.83 19.17 -11.28
CA ALA A 27 0.74 19.17 -9.82
C ALA A 27 -0.07 17.97 -9.31
N VAL A 28 0.26 17.48 -8.11
CA VAL A 28 -0.49 16.41 -7.43
C VAL A 28 -1.86 16.96 -7.01
N PRO A 29 -2.97 16.24 -7.29
CA PRO A 29 -4.29 16.68 -6.84
C PRO A 29 -4.33 16.87 -5.32
N HIS A 30 -4.95 17.96 -4.86
CA HIS A 30 -4.98 18.35 -3.45
C HIS A 30 -5.47 17.23 -2.51
N ARG A 31 -6.32 16.30 -2.99
CA ARG A 31 -6.81 15.15 -2.20
C ARG A 31 -5.73 14.12 -1.82
N TYR A 32 -4.58 14.11 -2.51
CA TYR A 32 -3.44 13.25 -2.20
C TYR A 32 -2.30 14.01 -1.50
N VAL A 33 -2.44 15.33 -1.33
CA VAL A 33 -1.46 16.15 -0.60
C VAL A 33 -1.67 15.93 0.89
N ARG A 34 -0.65 15.38 1.56
CA ARG A 34 -0.64 15.19 3.01
C ARG A 34 -0.33 16.54 3.68
N PRO A 35 -1.03 16.90 4.78
CA PRO A 35 -0.62 18.03 5.60
C PRO A 35 0.83 17.86 6.07
N GLU A 36 1.57 18.96 6.19
CA GLU A 36 3.00 18.93 6.54
C GLU A 36 3.30 18.23 7.88
N GLN A 37 2.31 18.19 8.78
CA GLN A 37 2.36 17.49 10.07
C GLN A 37 2.37 15.95 9.94
N ASP A 38 1.84 15.41 8.83
CA ASP A 38 1.81 13.98 8.50
C ASP A 38 2.88 13.61 7.48
N SER A 39 3.77 14.54 7.13
CA SER A 39 4.92 14.26 6.29
C SER A 39 5.76 13.24 7.03
N PRO A 40 6.01 12.04 6.46
CA PRO A 40 6.98 11.14 7.06
C PRO A 40 8.27 11.95 7.21
N VAL A 41 8.86 11.92 8.40
CA VAL A 41 10.15 12.56 8.63
C VAL A 41 11.11 11.87 7.67
N LEU A 42 11.28 12.46 6.49
CA LEU A 42 12.30 12.10 5.53
C LEU A 42 13.59 12.69 6.10
N SER A 43 13.93 12.25 7.31
CA SER A 43 15.23 12.42 7.91
C SER A 43 16.16 11.83 6.88
N ASN A 44 16.90 12.69 6.18
CA ASN A 44 18.05 12.33 5.37
C ASN A 44 18.71 11.15 6.08
N ALA A 45 18.72 9.98 5.44
CA ALA A 45 19.15 8.73 6.05
C ALA A 45 20.58 8.89 6.54
N THR A 46 20.72 9.34 7.78
CA THR A 46 21.97 9.32 8.51
C THR A 46 22.16 7.89 8.96
N ASP A 47 23.39 7.40 8.95
CA ASP A 47 23.77 6.06 9.43
C ASP A 47 23.34 5.76 10.89
N SER A 48 22.77 6.75 11.59
CA SER A 48 22.20 6.65 12.93
C SER A 48 20.72 6.25 12.98
N MET A 49 20.03 6.13 11.84
CA MET A 49 18.63 5.68 11.84
C MET A 49 18.60 4.18 12.18
N PRO A 50 17.79 3.74 13.15
CA PRO A 50 17.62 2.31 13.40
C PRO A 50 17.21 1.62 12.08
N HIS A 51 17.95 0.58 11.70
CA HIS A 51 17.66 -0.21 10.49
C HIS A 51 16.77 -1.40 10.86
N VAL A 52 15.82 -1.73 9.99
CA VAL A 52 14.92 -2.87 10.17
C VAL A 52 15.73 -4.15 10.38
N PRO A 53 15.46 -4.96 11.43
CA PRO A 53 16.20 -6.18 11.70
C PRO A 53 16.05 -7.16 10.53
N ILE A 54 17.16 -7.81 10.16
CA ILE A 54 17.16 -8.87 9.16
C ILE A 54 17.45 -10.19 9.87
N ILE A 55 16.51 -11.14 9.78
CA ILE A 55 16.60 -12.47 10.38
C ILE A 55 17.00 -13.48 9.31
N ASP A 56 18.09 -14.20 9.55
CA ASP A 56 18.53 -15.26 8.65
C ASP A 56 17.92 -16.60 9.07
N LEU A 57 16.98 -17.09 8.26
CA LEU A 57 16.28 -18.34 8.56
C LEU A 57 17.20 -19.56 8.48
N HIS A 58 18.26 -19.52 7.66
CA HIS A 58 19.23 -20.61 7.60
C HIS A 58 20.06 -20.68 8.88
N ARG A 59 20.47 -19.52 9.39
CA ARG A 59 21.22 -19.43 10.66
C ARG A 59 20.33 -19.71 11.87
N LEU A 60 19.04 -19.41 11.81
CA LEU A 60 18.08 -19.79 12.85
C LEU A 60 17.93 -21.32 12.98
N LEU A 61 18.03 -22.05 11.87
CA LEU A 61 17.94 -23.51 11.82
C LEU A 61 19.30 -24.22 12.02
N SER A 62 20.40 -23.48 12.03
CA SER A 62 21.75 -24.02 12.20
C SER A 62 22.12 -24.06 13.69
N ALA A 63 22.51 -25.24 14.20
CA ALA A 63 22.84 -25.44 15.61
C ALA A 63 23.90 -24.47 16.15
N ASP A 64 24.85 -24.04 15.31
CA ASP A 64 25.95 -23.15 15.69
C ASP A 64 25.51 -21.68 15.86
N PHE A 65 24.39 -21.29 15.23
CA PHE A 65 23.93 -19.90 15.19
C PHE A 65 22.51 -19.69 15.71
N THR A 66 21.75 -20.77 15.97
CA THR A 66 20.35 -20.75 16.42
C THR A 66 20.15 -19.79 17.58
N HIS A 67 20.99 -19.85 18.62
CA HIS A 67 20.81 -19.00 19.80
C HIS A 67 20.94 -17.51 19.44
N SER A 68 21.99 -17.15 18.70
CA SER A 68 22.24 -15.76 18.30
C SER A 68 21.17 -15.18 17.37
N GLU A 69 20.62 -15.99 16.46
CA GLU A 69 19.55 -15.53 15.57
C GLU A 69 18.18 -15.52 16.25
N LEU A 70 17.93 -16.45 17.18
CA LEU A 70 16.71 -16.47 17.96
C LEU A 70 16.61 -15.25 18.88
N GLU A 71 17.72 -14.84 19.50
CA GLU A 71 17.75 -13.60 20.29
C GLU A 71 17.48 -12.36 19.43
N LYS A 72 18.03 -12.29 18.22
CA LYS A 72 17.72 -11.20 17.28
C LYS A 72 16.25 -11.20 16.89
N LEU A 73 15.67 -12.37 16.63
CA LEU A 73 14.24 -12.51 16.33
C LEU A 73 13.38 -12.03 17.50
N HIS A 74 13.70 -12.46 18.73
CA HIS A 74 12.99 -12.04 19.93
C HIS A 74 13.02 -10.51 20.09
N ARG A 75 14.20 -9.90 19.96
CA ARG A 75 14.37 -8.45 20.02
C ARG A 75 13.61 -7.73 18.91
N ALA A 76 13.63 -8.25 17.68
CA ALA A 76 12.87 -7.67 16.58
C ALA A 76 11.36 -7.67 16.89
N CYS A 77 10.83 -8.77 17.43
CA CYS A 77 9.42 -8.84 17.81
C CYS A 77 9.06 -7.84 18.92
N GLN A 78 9.95 -7.60 19.88
CA GLN A 78 9.70 -6.68 21.01
C GLN A 78 9.88 -5.21 20.64
N GLU A 79 10.97 -4.88 19.96
CA GLU A 79 11.36 -3.50 19.70
C GLU A 79 10.75 -2.95 18.41
N TRP A 80 10.56 -3.81 17.39
CA TRP A 80 10.12 -3.39 16.06
C TRP A 80 8.70 -3.84 15.71
N GLY A 81 8.31 -5.04 16.11
CA GLY A 81 7.05 -5.67 15.68
C GLY A 81 7.05 -6.16 14.22
N PHE A 82 8.12 -5.89 13.46
CA PHE A 82 8.34 -6.42 12.12
C PHE A 82 9.85 -6.60 11.83
N PHE A 83 10.18 -7.46 10.87
CA PHE A 83 11.56 -7.74 10.44
C PHE A 83 11.58 -8.27 9.01
N GLN A 84 12.73 -8.17 8.35
CA GLN A 84 12.97 -8.79 7.05
C GLN A 84 13.56 -10.18 7.25
N THR A 85 13.23 -11.13 6.38
CA THR A 85 13.82 -12.48 6.39
C THR A 85 14.77 -12.65 5.22
N LYS A 86 15.99 -13.13 5.48
CA LYS A 86 16.89 -13.64 4.45
C LYS A 86 16.51 -15.08 4.17
N GLN A 87 15.76 -15.29 3.10
CA GLN A 87 15.39 -16.62 2.65
C GLN A 87 15.90 -16.82 1.23
N SER A 88 16.70 -17.86 1.00
CA SER A 88 17.09 -18.32 -0.33
C SER A 88 15.94 -19.15 -0.94
N VAL A 89 14.76 -18.57 -1.10
CA VAL A 89 13.77 -19.13 -2.01
C VAL A 89 14.08 -18.57 -3.40
N GLY A 90 14.25 -19.45 -4.39
CA GLY A 90 14.56 -19.05 -5.75
C GLY A 90 13.60 -17.95 -6.22
N LEU A 91 14.16 -16.84 -6.69
CA LEU A 91 13.48 -15.61 -7.17
C LEU A 91 12.53 -15.82 -8.38
N GLN A 92 12.02 -17.03 -8.60
CA GLN A 92 11.30 -17.40 -9.82
C GLN A 92 9.77 -17.32 -9.74
N LEU A 93 9.15 -16.88 -8.64
CA LEU A 93 7.67 -16.92 -8.52
C LEU A 93 6.99 -15.60 -8.12
N MET A 94 7.62 -14.44 -8.34
CA MET A 94 6.96 -13.15 -8.11
C MET A 94 6.90 -12.30 -9.38
N GLY A 95 6.39 -12.90 -10.47
CA GLY A 95 6.02 -12.17 -11.68
C GLY A 95 4.68 -11.45 -11.51
N GLY A 96 4.59 -10.49 -10.59
CA GLY A 96 3.37 -9.73 -10.31
C GLY A 96 3.12 -8.54 -11.26
N GLN A 97 4.08 -8.22 -12.13
CA GLN A 97 4.08 -6.98 -12.90
C GLN A 97 2.88 -6.88 -13.88
N GLY A 98 2.46 -7.99 -14.50
CA GLY A 98 1.36 -8.00 -15.47
C GLY A 98 -0.05 -7.98 -14.87
N TYR A 99 -0.21 -8.29 -13.57
CA TYR A 99 -1.52 -8.43 -12.93
C TYR A 99 -2.19 -7.07 -12.65
N CYS A 100 -1.40 -6.03 -12.38
CA CYS A 100 -1.92 -4.73 -11.99
C CYS A 100 -2.60 -3.99 -13.16
N ASP A 101 -2.06 -4.07 -14.38
CA ASP A 101 -2.59 -3.32 -15.52
C ASP A 101 -3.94 -3.86 -16.01
N GLU A 102 -4.11 -5.19 -16.03
CA GLU A 102 -5.35 -5.83 -16.49
C GLU A 102 -6.53 -5.59 -15.51
N GLN A 103 -6.24 -5.59 -14.21
CA GLN A 103 -7.21 -5.32 -13.15
C GLN A 103 -7.75 -3.89 -13.19
N VAL A 104 -6.93 -2.89 -13.58
CA VAL A 104 -7.36 -1.49 -13.64
C VAL A 104 -8.48 -1.30 -14.65
N GLY A 105 -8.32 -1.84 -15.86
CA GLY A 105 -9.32 -1.74 -16.92
C GLY A 105 -10.64 -2.43 -16.54
N GLU A 106 -10.57 -3.59 -15.88
CA GLU A 106 -11.77 -4.29 -15.43
C GLU A 106 -12.49 -3.59 -14.27
N LYS A 107 -11.74 -3.05 -13.30
CA LYS A 107 -12.31 -2.29 -12.18
C LYS A 107 -12.92 -0.96 -12.62
N LEU A 108 -12.29 -0.27 -13.58
CA LEU A 108 -12.81 0.98 -14.13
C LEU A 108 -14.13 0.74 -14.87
N ARG A 109 -14.18 -0.27 -15.75
CA ARG A 109 -15.43 -0.65 -16.46
C ARG A 109 -16.58 -0.99 -15.52
N ARG A 110 -16.31 -1.72 -14.42
CA ARG A 110 -17.35 -2.00 -13.40
C ARG A 110 -17.80 -0.72 -12.69
N ALA A 111 -16.88 0.17 -12.34
CA ALA A 111 -17.22 1.44 -11.69
C ALA A 111 -18.07 2.33 -12.60
N ASP A 112 -17.73 2.42 -13.89
CA ASP A 112 -18.51 3.18 -14.87
C ASP A 112 -19.90 2.59 -15.09
N ALA A 113 -20.03 1.25 -15.10
CA ALA A 113 -21.33 0.59 -15.18
C ALA A 113 -22.21 0.86 -13.95
N ILE A 114 -21.63 0.89 -12.75
CA ILE A 114 -22.34 1.26 -11.52
C ILE A 114 -22.79 2.72 -11.56
N ARG A 115 -21.92 3.61 -12.04
CA ARG A 115 -22.23 5.04 -12.19
C ARG A 115 -23.38 5.26 -13.17
N ALA A 116 -23.32 4.64 -14.36
CA ALA A 116 -24.39 4.72 -15.35
C ALA A 116 -25.73 4.27 -14.75
N ASN A 117 -25.74 3.19 -13.97
CA ASN A 117 -26.95 2.68 -13.34
C ASN A 117 -27.50 3.59 -12.22
N MET A 118 -26.63 4.34 -11.53
CA MET A 118 -27.05 5.36 -10.55
C MET A 118 -27.59 6.63 -11.23
N ASP A 119 -27.03 7.04 -12.37
CA ASP A 119 -27.52 8.19 -13.15
C ASP A 119 -28.91 7.92 -13.75
N PHE A 120 -29.24 6.66 -14.07
CA PHE A 120 -30.59 6.25 -14.51
C PHE A 120 -31.65 6.28 -13.40
N LEU A 121 -31.27 6.35 -12.13
CA LEU A 121 -32.20 6.33 -10.99
C LEU A 121 -32.59 7.72 -10.46
N ILE A 122 -32.03 8.80 -11.02
CA ILE A 122 -32.40 10.17 -10.67
C ILE A 122 -33.00 10.86 -11.90
N PRO A 123 -34.34 10.91 -12.05
CA PRO A 123 -34.97 11.76 -13.05
C PRO A 123 -34.73 13.24 -12.69
N ALA A 124 -34.45 14.04 -13.72
CA ALA A 124 -34.28 15.50 -13.64
C ALA A 124 -35.52 16.22 -13.10
#